data_AF-A0A7W4HW37-F1
#
_entry.id   AF-A0A7W4HW37-F1
#
_cell.length_a   1.000
_cell.length_b   1.000
_cell.length_c   1.000
_cell.angle_alpha   90.00
_cell.angle_beta   90.00
_cell.angle_gamma   90.00
#
_symmetry.space_group_name_H-M   'P 1'
#
loop_
_entity.id
_entity.type
_entity.pdbx_description
1 polymer ?
#
loop_
_entity_poly.entity_id
_entity_poly.type
_entity_poly.pdbx_seq_one_letter_code
_entity_poly.pdbx_strand_id
1 'polypeptide(L)'
;MWPIFSALKGVSAQDIKYQSSADNSSILQNVLNTAYIWAGVVAVIVIIVAGFMYTVSQDDPSQVSRAKNTLLGAIVGLAVVLLAFVITNTVLNGVF
;
A
#
# COMPACT_ATOMS: atom_id res chain seq x y z
N MET A 1 51.33 -27.74 -6.22
CA MET A 1 50.75 -26.39 -6.44
C MET A 1 49.89 -26.02 -5.25
N TRP A 2 50.22 -24.90 -4.66
CA TRP A 2 49.70 -24.20 -3.46
C TRP A 2 48.19 -24.36 -3.14
N PRO A 3 47.80 -25.01 -2.02
CA PRO A 3 46.40 -25.28 -1.64
C PRO A 3 45.53 -24.03 -1.38
N ILE A 4 46.15 -22.85 -1.28
CA ILE A 4 45.51 -21.59 -0.89
C ILE A 4 44.54 -21.08 -1.97
N PHE A 5 44.73 -21.46 -3.24
CA PHE A 5 43.82 -21.10 -4.32
C PHE A 5 42.49 -21.87 -4.31
N SER A 6 42.41 -23.01 -3.59
CA SER A 6 41.19 -23.82 -3.49
C SER A 6 40.19 -23.27 -2.47
N ALA A 7 40.69 -22.68 -1.37
CA ALA A 7 39.86 -22.02 -0.37
C ALA A 7 39.18 -20.75 -0.91
N LEU A 8 39.80 -20.07 -1.89
CA LEU A 8 39.24 -18.89 -2.54
C LEU A 8 38.15 -19.20 -3.58
N LYS A 9 38.11 -20.42 -4.13
CA LYS A 9 37.05 -20.84 -5.08
C LYS A 9 35.70 -21.15 -4.41
N GLY A 10 35.66 -21.25 -3.08
CA GLY A 10 34.46 -21.57 -2.31
C GLY A 10 33.79 -20.37 -1.63
N VAL A 11 34.38 -19.17 -1.69
CA VAL A 11 33.75 -17.96 -1.14
C VAL A 11 32.79 -17.42 -2.18
N SER A 12 31.50 -17.74 -2.01
CA SER A 12 30.43 -17.17 -2.83
C SER A 12 30.18 -15.72 -2.39
N ALA A 13 29.68 -14.86 -3.29
CA ALA A 13 29.31 -13.48 -2.95
C ALA A 13 28.27 -13.37 -1.80
N GLN A 14 27.58 -14.48 -1.49
CA GLN A 14 26.58 -14.58 -0.42
C GLN A 14 27.22 -14.73 0.97
N ASP A 15 28.41 -15.34 1.06
CA ASP A 15 29.17 -15.51 2.33
C ASP A 15 29.73 -14.19 2.86
N ILE A 16 29.92 -13.21 1.97
CA ILE A 16 30.45 -11.88 2.28
C ILE A 16 29.33 -10.89 2.67
N LYS A 17 28.08 -11.37 2.83
CA LYS A 17 26.90 -10.50 3.03
C LYS A 17 26.88 -9.32 2.07
N TYR A 18 27.27 -9.54 0.81
CA TYR A 18 27.09 -8.53 -0.24
C TYR A 18 25.60 -8.50 -0.57
N GLN A 19 24.83 -7.83 0.28
CA GLN A 19 23.45 -7.48 0.03
C GLN A 19 23.49 -6.53 -1.15
N SER A 20 23.15 -7.03 -2.34
CA SER A 20 22.91 -6.19 -3.51
C SER A 20 22.09 -4.99 -3.05
N SER A 21 22.69 -3.81 -3.16
CA SER A 21 22.19 -2.55 -2.62
C SER A 21 20.72 -2.41 -2.97
N ALA A 22 19.83 -2.44 -1.97
CA ALA A 22 18.40 -2.23 -2.11
C ALA A 22 17.79 -2.94 -3.34
N ASP A 23 17.21 -4.12 -3.14
CA ASP A 23 16.12 -4.55 -4.02
C ASP A 23 15.08 -3.41 -3.98
N ASN A 24 15.14 -2.51 -4.96
CA ASN A 24 14.29 -1.33 -5.03
C ASN A 24 12.81 -1.72 -5.00
N SER A 25 12.51 -2.94 -5.44
CA SER A 25 11.22 -3.60 -5.33
C SER A 25 10.78 -3.83 -3.88
N SER A 26 11.66 -4.25 -2.96
CA SER A 26 11.32 -4.49 -1.55
C SER A 26 11.04 -3.20 -0.78
N ILE A 27 11.82 -2.15 -1.01
CA ILE A 27 11.58 -0.84 -0.38
C ILE A 27 10.26 -0.26 -0.91
N LEU A 28 10.04 -0.35 -2.23
CA LEU A 28 8.81 0.09 -2.87
C LEU A 28 7.60 -0.68 -2.32
N GLN A 29 7.66 -2.00 -2.23
CA GLN A 29 6.62 -2.85 -1.65
C GLN A 29 6.28 -2.46 -0.21
N ASN A 30 7.29 -2.24 0.63
CA ASN A 30 7.07 -1.85 2.03
C ASN A 30 6.42 -0.47 2.17
N VAL A 31 6.86 0.50 1.36
CA VAL A 31 6.27 1.86 1.35
C VAL A 31 4.82 1.81 0.87
N LEU A 32 4.55 1.08 -0.20
CA LEU A 32 3.20 0.95 -0.75
C LEU A 32 2.26 0.23 0.21
N ASN A 33 2.70 -0.88 0.81
CA ASN A 33 1.91 -1.62 1.80
C ASN A 33 1.54 -0.72 2.99
N THR A 34 2.52 0.05 3.49
CA THR A 34 2.27 1.04 4.54
C THR A 34 1.25 2.09 4.09
N ALA A 35 1.41 2.64 2.88
CA ALA A 35 0.49 3.62 2.33
C ALA A 35 -0.94 3.08 2.18
N TYR A 36 -1.13 1.84 1.72
CA TYR A 36 -2.46 1.22 1.59
C TYR A 36 -3.14 1.01 2.93
N ILE A 37 -2.41 0.58 3.96
CA ILE A 37 -2.96 0.42 5.31
C ILE A 37 -3.47 1.77 5.83
N TRP A 38 -2.65 2.82 5.75
CA TRP A 38 -3.06 4.16 6.19
C TRP A 38 -4.23 4.71 5.38
N ALA A 39 -4.21 4.55 4.06
CA ALA A 39 -5.30 4.98 3.18
C ALA A 39 -6.61 4.26 3.53
N GLY A 40 -6.56 2.95 3.78
CA GLY A 40 -7.71 2.16 4.22
C GLY A 40 -8.27 2.62 5.57
N VAL A 41 -7.40 2.86 6.55
CA VAL A 41 -7.82 3.36 7.88
C VAL A 41 -8.51 4.72 7.77
N VAL A 42 -7.93 5.65 7.01
CA VAL A 42 -8.52 6.99 6.79
C VAL A 42 -9.88 6.86 6.08
N ALA A 43 -9.99 6.02 5.05
CA ALA A 43 -11.25 5.79 4.36
C ALA A 43 -12.35 5.30 5.31
N VAL A 44 -12.04 4.34 6.19
CA VAL A 44 -13.01 3.83 7.18
C VAL A 44 -13.45 4.94 8.15
N ILE A 45 -12.52 5.75 8.64
CA ILE A 45 -12.86 6.88 9.54
C ILE A 45 -13.82 7.85 8.86
N VAL A 46 -13.55 8.21 7.60
CA VAL A 46 -14.42 9.13 6.84
C VAL A 46 -15.80 8.53 6.62
N ILE A 47 -15.90 7.23 6.32
CA ILE A 47 -17.19 6.53 6.18
C ILE A 47 -18.00 6.60 7.48
N ILE A 48 -17.34 6.37 8.63
CA ILE A 48 -18.00 6.44 9.95
C ILE A 48 -18.51 7.85 10.23
N VAL A 49 -17.68 8.87 10.02
CA VAL A 49 -18.05 10.28 10.25
C VAL A 49 -19.19 10.70 9.32
N ALA A 50 -19.12 10.34 8.04
CA ALA A 50 -20.17 10.62 7.06
C ALA A 50 -21.48 9.89 7.41
N GLY A 51 -21.40 8.65 7.89
CA GLY A 51 -22.54 7.87 8.36
C GLY A 51 -23.22 8.50 9.57
N PHE A 52 -22.43 8.92 10.57
CA PHE A 52 -22.95 9.64 11.73
C PHE A 52 -23.60 10.96 11.33
N MET A 53 -22.94 11.74 10.46
CA MET A 53 -23.48 12.99 9.96
C MET A 53 -24.80 12.76 9.23
N TYR A 54 -24.90 11.70 8.41
CA TYR A 54 -26.13 11.34 7.71
C TYR A 54 -27.29 11.04 8.67
N THR A 55 -27.04 10.28 9.75
CA THR A 55 -28.06 9.92 10.74
C THR A 55 -28.50 11.10 11.60
N VAL A 56 -27.63 12.08 11.87
CA VAL A 56 -27.97 13.27 12.68
C VAL A 56 -28.70 14.34 11.86
N SER A 57 -28.47 14.39 10.54
CA SER A 57 -28.97 15.45 9.64
C SER A 57 -30.48 15.39 9.32
N GLN A 58 -31.30 14.69 10.13
CA GLN A 58 -32.68 14.31 9.77
C GLN A 58 -33.62 15.48 9.43
N ASP A 59 -33.33 16.68 9.90
CA ASP A 59 -34.18 17.88 9.78
C ASP A 59 -33.70 18.90 8.73
N ASP A 60 -32.42 18.90 8.36
CA ASP A 60 -31.86 19.81 7.34
C ASP A 60 -31.48 19.04 6.04
N PRO A 61 -32.22 19.24 4.94
CA PRO A 61 -31.89 18.61 3.65
C PRO A 61 -30.49 19.00 3.12
N SER A 62 -29.96 20.17 3.50
CA SER A 62 -28.61 20.59 3.14
C SER A 62 -27.54 19.69 3.77
N GLN A 63 -27.74 19.32 5.03
CA GLN A 63 -26.83 18.49 5.81
C GLN A 63 -26.90 17.03 5.33
N VAL A 64 -28.09 16.54 4.99
CA VAL A 64 -28.27 15.23 4.34
C VAL A 64 -27.51 15.14 3.02
N SER A 65 -27.62 16.17 2.17
CA SER A 65 -26.93 16.23 0.88
C SER A 65 -25.41 16.23 1.06
N ARG A 66 -24.91 17.03 2.01
CA ARG A 66 -23.48 17.06 2.36
C ARG A 66 -22.99 15.69 2.83
N ALA A 67 -23.71 15.03 3.75
CA ALA A 67 -23.33 13.72 4.26
C ALA A 67 -23.28 12.65 3.16
N LYS A 68 -24.26 12.66 2.24
CA LYS A 68 -24.26 11.78 1.06
C LYS A 68 -23.06 12.04 0.15
N ASN A 69 -22.74 13.30 -0.13
CA ASN A 69 -21.59 13.65 -0.97
C ASN A 69 -20.26 13.25 -0.31
N THR A 70 -20.13 13.42 1.01
CA THR A 70 -18.97 12.95 1.77
C THR A 70 -18.85 11.43 1.73
N LEU A 71 -19.96 10.72 1.92
CA LEU A 71 -19.99 9.25 1.85
C LEU A 71 -19.61 8.75 0.45
N LEU A 72 -20.15 9.36 -0.61
CA LEU A 72 -19.78 9.05 -1.99
C LEU A 72 -18.28 9.28 -2.23
N GLY A 73 -17.74 10.41 -1.76
CA GLY A 73 -16.31 10.68 -1.85
C GLY A 73 -15.46 9.62 -1.15
N ALA A 74 -15.90 9.15 0.03
CA ALA A 74 -15.21 8.11 0.79
C ALA A 74 -15.24 6.75 0.08
N ILE A 75 -16.38 6.38 -0.52
CA ILE A 75 -16.54 5.14 -1.29
C ILE A 75 -15.66 5.17 -2.55
N VAL A 76 -15.65 6.29 -3.27
CA VAL A 76 -14.80 6.46 -4.46
C VAL A 76 -13.32 6.40 -4.08
N GLY A 77 -12.92 7.06 -2.98
CA GLY A 77 -11.56 6.98 -2.47
C GLY A 77 -11.14 5.55 -2.13
N LEU A 78 -12.02 4.79 -1.46
CA LEU A 78 -11.77 3.38 -1.16
C LEU A 78 -11.62 2.54 -2.44
N ALA A 79 -12.49 2.76 -3.44
CA ALA A 79 -12.38 2.07 -4.72
C ALA A 79 -11.04 2.35 -5.42
N VAL A 80 -10.56 3.60 -5.38
CA VAL A 80 -9.25 3.97 -5.95
C VAL A 80 -8.10 3.24 -5.23
N VAL A 81 -8.14 3.12 -3.90
CA VAL A 81 -7.13 2.38 -3.13
C VAL A 81 -7.09 0.90 -3.54
N LEU A 82 -8.26 0.28 -3.71
CA LEU A 82 -8.37 -1.11 -4.17
C LEU A 82 -7.83 -1.29 -5.59
N LEU A 83 -8.13 -0.37 -6.49
CA LEU A 83 -7.58 -0.39 -7.86
C LEU A 83 -6.07 -0.21 -7.87
N ALA A 84 -5.54 0.70 -7.05
CA ALA A 84 -4.11 0.91 -6.91
C ALA A 84 -3.41 -0.38 -6.46
N PHE A 85 -3.97 -1.11 -5.48
CA PHE A 85 -3.41 -2.39 -5.03
C PHE A 85 -3.26 -3.40 -6.17
N VAL A 86 -4.31 -3.56 -6.99
CA VAL A 86 -4.30 -4.50 -8.13
C VAL A 86 -3.25 -4.11 -9.17
N ILE A 87 -3.20 -2.83 -9.55
CA ILE A 87 -2.24 -2.32 -10.53
C ILE A 87 -0.82 -2.55 -10.03
N THR A 88 -0.54 -2.17 -8.79
CA THR A 88 0.81 -2.23 -8.25
C THR A 88 1.28 -3.66 -8.03
N ASN A 89 0.39 -4.57 -7.61
CA ASN A 89 0.69 -6.00 -7.56
C ASN A 89 0.99 -6.58 -8.96
N THR A 90 0.33 -6.09 -10.01
CA THR A 90 0.58 -6.52 -11.40
C THR A 90 1.94 -6.04 -11.89
N VAL A 91 2.32 -4.80 -11.58
CA VAL A 91 3.62 -4.22 -11.93
C VAL A 91 4.76 -4.90 -11.16
N LEU A 92 4.57 -5.19 -9.88
CA LEU A 92 5.60 -5.77 -9.02
C LEU A 92 5.80 -7.27 -9.26
N ASN A 93 4.73 -8.02 -9.53
CA ASN A 93 4.81 -9.46 -9.77
C ASN A 93 5.20 -9.80 -11.22
N GLY A 94 5.39 -8.79 -12.08
CA GLY A 94 5.92 -8.98 -13.43
C GLY A 94 5.16 -10.07 -14.20
N VAL A 95 3.89 -9.82 -14.54
CA VAL A 95 3.16 -10.69 -15.50
C VAL A 95 3.58 -10.37 -16.95
N PHE A 96 4.87 -10.12 -17.17
CA PHE A 96 5.55 -10.02 -18.46
C PHE A 96 6.98 -10.55 -18.34
#